data_AF-A0A090FX43-F1
#
_entry.id   AF-A0A090FX43-F1
#
_cell.length_a   1.000
_cell.length_b   1.000
_cell.length_c   1.000
_cell.angle_alpha   90.00
_cell.angle_beta   90.00
_cell.angle_gamma   90.00
#
_symmetry.space_group_name_H-M   'P 1'
#
loop_
_entity.id
_entity.type
_entity.pdbx_description
1 polymer ?
#
loop_
_entity_poly.entity_id
_entity_poly.type
_entity_poly.pdbx_seq_one_letter_code
_entity_poly.pdbx_strand_id
1 'polypeptide(L)'
;MAPVVIAIQRDSNGAGLAARLYRAPVNYLGGMDPSLLNLPNPMPACDTDANMVAYGKTVFGALSNHQAIGAEIQRLAMMNFADAEALQFRIETPLAERVRWEALCRPESQFLAVAPGCRITRLVSHISEGCIGVRTYILPLKVMAFVSAAGIDSRPELDELIAQIVAARAKNLPIEAQIYLGDQVLLTEMQAKAQPGFKFAPIPLSADAMKAEIKVQQFQFLHLFCHGGTALGVSTLEFATIADTAIGADIGSVRLVVDELVAALEVQKSSWMTVLNSCSGARPAQHLNSMAFKIAERGSPIAIGMNDPIDAIDATQFTRTFYREVLDIVGKALSGSGGEVAEIDVSPAIVAVRQHFYQMYQNQPPGAFGRWSLPVFYENPVPLQVRSLLDAEMKARVDTVAEALRNLPASTPNDVRDQILAILERPPAVPVELRPDRFGRFGKADAGGNG
;
A
#
# COMPACT_ATOMS: atom_id res chain seq x y z
N MET A 1 -11.78 11.67 16.69
CA MET A 1 -11.99 13.08 16.27
C MET A 1 -11.88 13.15 14.76
N ALA A 2 -12.52 14.14 14.11
CA ALA A 2 -12.35 14.34 12.67
C ALA A 2 -10.87 14.66 12.35
N PRO A 3 -10.30 14.17 11.24
CA PRO A 3 -8.92 14.51 10.87
C PRO A 3 -8.80 15.98 10.50
N VAL A 4 -7.62 16.56 10.72
CA VAL A 4 -7.25 17.87 10.18
C VAL A 4 -6.85 17.65 8.73
N VAL A 5 -7.56 18.26 7.79
CA VAL A 5 -7.28 18.18 6.36
C VAL A 5 -6.94 19.55 5.83
N ILE A 6 -5.73 19.69 5.28
CA ILE A 6 -5.26 20.91 4.63
C ILE A 6 -5.26 20.64 3.11
N ALA A 7 -6.02 21.42 2.35
CA ALA A 7 -5.99 21.34 0.90
C ALA A 7 -4.90 22.26 0.35
N ILE A 8 -4.05 21.72 -0.53
CA ILE A 8 -2.95 22.43 -1.18
C ILE A 8 -3.24 22.50 -2.68
N GLN A 9 -3.37 23.72 -3.18
CA GLN A 9 -3.74 24.05 -4.56
C GLN A 9 -2.74 25.03 -5.18
N ARG A 10 -2.88 25.34 -6.47
CA ARG A 10 -2.17 26.48 -7.06
C ARG A 10 -2.71 27.79 -6.50
N ASP A 11 -1.85 28.78 -6.38
CA ASP A 11 -2.30 30.15 -6.10
C ASP A 11 -3.11 30.72 -7.27
N SER A 12 -3.75 31.88 -7.05
CA SER A 12 -4.58 32.55 -8.07
C SER A 12 -3.78 32.94 -9.33
N ASN A 13 -2.46 33.10 -9.21
CA ASN A 13 -1.57 33.45 -10.31
C ASN A 13 -1.03 32.22 -11.04
N GLY A 14 -1.33 31.01 -10.56
CA GLY A 14 -0.88 29.72 -11.11
C GLY A 14 0.60 29.40 -10.89
N ALA A 15 1.38 30.30 -10.27
CA ALA A 15 2.83 30.20 -10.13
C ALA A 15 3.27 29.64 -8.77
N GLY A 16 2.46 29.84 -7.74
CA GLY A 16 2.73 29.43 -6.36
C GLY A 16 1.80 28.34 -5.84
N LEU A 17 1.94 28.04 -4.55
CA LEU A 17 1.04 27.18 -3.81
C LEU A 17 0.17 28.01 -2.88
N ALA A 18 -1.09 27.63 -2.70
CA ALA A 18 -1.96 28.16 -1.67
C ALA A 18 -2.52 27.00 -0.82
N ALA A 19 -2.80 27.27 0.45
CA ALA A 19 -3.40 26.33 1.38
C ALA A 19 -4.69 26.87 1.98
N ARG A 20 -5.62 25.96 2.27
CA ARG A 20 -6.83 26.24 3.06
C ARG A 20 -7.12 25.08 4.00
N LEU A 21 -7.76 25.36 5.13
CA LEU A 21 -8.24 24.37 6.07
C LEU A 21 -9.53 23.74 5.54
N TYR A 22 -9.42 22.58 4.91
CA TYR A 22 -10.53 21.88 4.27
C TYR A 22 -11.46 21.19 5.28
N ARG A 23 -10.88 20.63 6.36
CA ARG A 23 -11.61 19.96 7.43
C ARG A 23 -10.82 20.06 8.73
N ALA A 24 -11.52 20.23 9.85
CA ALA A 24 -10.93 20.22 11.18
C ALA A 24 -11.97 19.80 12.23
N PRO A 25 -11.56 19.42 13.45
CA PRO A 25 -12.48 19.21 14.57
C PRO A 25 -13.28 20.47 14.95
N VAL A 26 -12.70 21.65 14.72
CA VAL A 26 -13.30 22.95 15.04
C VAL A 26 -13.57 23.73 13.75
N ASN A 27 -14.71 24.43 13.70
CA ASN A 27 -15.02 25.33 12.59
C ASN A 27 -14.31 26.68 12.80
N TYR A 28 -13.49 27.08 11.82
CA TYR A 28 -12.82 28.38 11.81
C TYR A 28 -13.45 29.28 10.75
N LEU A 29 -13.82 30.50 11.14
CA LEU A 29 -14.23 31.52 10.18
C LEU A 29 -13.07 31.81 9.22
N GLY A 30 -13.34 31.81 7.91
CA GLY A 30 -12.32 31.96 6.87
C GLY A 30 -11.38 30.76 6.70
N GLY A 31 -11.65 29.61 7.35
CA GLY A 31 -10.82 28.40 7.22
C GLY A 31 -10.71 27.90 5.76
N MET A 32 -11.74 28.13 4.96
CA MET A 32 -11.80 27.70 3.56
C MET A 32 -11.19 28.70 2.58
N ASP A 33 -10.79 29.89 3.04
CA ASP A 33 -10.23 30.94 2.20
C ASP A 33 -8.75 30.64 1.91
N PRO A 34 -8.36 30.42 0.63
CA PRO A 34 -6.97 30.07 0.32
C PRO A 34 -5.99 31.18 0.72
N SER A 35 -4.89 30.79 1.38
CA SER A 35 -3.77 31.68 1.69
C SER A 35 -2.48 31.22 1.01
N LEU A 36 -1.68 32.16 0.52
CA LEU A 36 -0.45 31.88 -0.20
C LEU A 36 0.59 31.21 0.71
N LEU A 37 1.17 30.11 0.26
CA LEU A 37 2.30 29.46 0.89
C LEU A 37 3.61 30.08 0.39
N ASN A 38 4.16 31.00 1.16
CA ASN A 38 5.45 31.65 0.88
C ASN A 38 6.62 30.69 1.19
N LEU A 39 6.77 29.63 0.40
CA LEU A 39 7.88 28.68 0.49
C LEU A 39 9.07 29.17 -0.36
N PRO A 40 10.32 29.14 0.16
CA PRO A 40 11.49 29.49 -0.62
C PRO A 40 11.75 28.47 -1.73
N ASN A 41 12.39 28.92 -2.81
CA ASN A 41 12.85 28.06 -3.89
C ASN A 41 14.33 28.40 -4.19
N PRO A 42 15.29 27.49 -3.93
CA PRO A 42 15.09 26.13 -3.44
C PRO A 42 14.69 26.06 -1.96
N MET A 43 13.99 24.98 -1.58
CA MET A 43 13.82 24.59 -0.18
C MET A 43 15.15 24.11 0.40
N PRO A 44 15.33 24.10 1.74
CA PRO A 44 16.50 23.49 2.38
C PRO A 44 16.73 22.06 1.89
N ALA A 45 17.99 21.61 1.85
CA ALA A 45 18.30 20.22 1.50
C ALA A 45 17.74 19.24 2.55
N CYS A 46 17.65 17.96 2.20
CA CYS A 46 17.15 16.91 3.10
C CYS A 46 18.25 15.88 3.41
N ASP A 47 19.45 16.36 3.67
CA ASP A 47 20.70 15.58 3.78
C ASP A 47 21.20 15.45 5.23
N THR A 48 21.01 16.48 6.05
CA THR A 48 21.43 16.55 7.46
C THR A 48 20.25 16.82 8.39
N ASP A 49 20.42 16.54 9.68
CA ASP A 49 19.41 16.85 10.70
C ASP A 49 19.07 18.35 10.75
N ALA A 50 20.09 19.21 10.80
CA ALA A 50 19.89 20.66 10.79
C ALA A 50 19.10 21.13 9.56
N ASN A 51 19.40 20.60 8.37
CA ASN A 51 18.68 20.97 7.14
C ASN A 51 17.24 20.42 7.12
N MET A 52 17.02 19.20 7.62
CA MET A 52 15.67 18.64 7.76
C MET A 52 14.83 19.44 8.78
N VAL A 53 15.40 19.85 9.91
CA VAL A 53 14.74 20.72 10.89
C VAL A 53 14.42 22.08 10.26
N ALA A 54 15.36 22.67 9.52
CA ALA A 54 15.15 23.92 8.81
C ALA A 54 14.01 23.77 7.78
N TYR A 55 13.99 22.69 6.99
CA TYR A 55 12.92 22.37 6.06
C TYR A 55 11.56 22.32 6.77
N GLY A 56 11.48 21.54 7.85
CA GLY A 56 10.26 21.36 8.62
C GLY A 56 9.73 22.65 9.22
N LYS A 57 10.62 23.50 9.76
CA LYS A 57 10.28 24.83 10.29
C LYS A 57 9.82 25.80 9.21
N THR A 58 10.42 25.74 8.02
CA THR A 58 9.98 26.53 6.86
C THR A 58 8.55 26.14 6.44
N VAL A 59 8.24 24.84 6.35
CA VAL A 59 6.88 24.38 6.03
C VAL A 59 5.90 24.76 7.13
N PHE A 60 6.28 24.58 8.40
CA PHE A 60 5.46 24.99 9.56
C PHE A 60 5.12 26.48 9.50
N GLY A 61 6.13 27.34 9.37
CA GLY A 61 5.94 28.79 9.31
C GLY A 61 5.07 29.23 8.14
N ALA A 62 5.27 28.62 6.95
CA ALA A 62 4.45 28.92 5.78
C ALA A 62 2.97 28.56 5.99
N LEU A 63 2.68 27.39 6.58
CA LEU A 63 1.32 26.97 6.91
C LEU A 63 0.68 27.83 8.01
N SER A 64 1.46 28.21 9.04
CA SER A 64 0.99 29.02 10.16
C SER A 64 0.61 30.46 9.80
N ASN A 65 1.00 30.97 8.62
CA ASN A 65 0.53 32.27 8.13
C ASN A 65 -0.98 32.31 7.88
N HIS A 66 -1.61 31.15 7.65
CA HIS A 66 -3.05 31.04 7.61
C HIS A 66 -3.58 30.78 9.03
N GLN A 67 -4.36 31.71 9.58
CA GLN A 67 -4.82 31.68 10.99
C GLN A 67 -5.44 30.33 11.42
N ALA A 68 -6.41 29.82 10.65
CA ALA A 68 -7.07 28.54 10.96
C ALA A 68 -6.11 27.33 10.92
N ILE A 69 -5.27 27.24 9.87
CA ILE A 69 -4.27 26.17 9.75
C ILE A 69 -3.24 26.26 10.88
N GLY A 70 -2.74 27.46 11.17
CA GLY A 70 -1.79 27.70 12.25
C GLY A 70 -2.31 27.24 13.60
N ALA A 71 -3.58 27.52 13.91
CA ALA A 71 -4.21 27.08 15.15
C ALA A 71 -4.26 25.54 15.26
N GLU A 72 -4.65 24.83 14.20
CA GLU A 72 -4.73 23.37 14.19
C GLU A 72 -3.35 22.70 14.25
N ILE A 73 -2.37 23.18 13.48
CA ILE A 73 -1.00 22.63 13.53
C ILE A 73 -0.37 22.89 14.91
N GLN A 74 -0.60 24.06 15.51
CA GLN A 74 -0.10 24.35 16.86
C GLN A 74 -0.78 23.44 17.90
N ARG A 75 -2.09 23.20 17.78
CA ARG A 75 -2.81 22.25 18.63
C ARG A 75 -2.19 20.85 18.53
N LEU A 76 -2.00 20.33 17.31
CA LEU A 76 -1.31 19.05 17.06
C LEU A 76 0.13 19.02 17.62
N ALA A 77 0.82 20.16 17.59
CA ALA A 77 2.16 20.30 18.16
C ALA A 77 2.17 20.25 19.70
N MET A 78 1.07 20.66 20.36
CA MET A 78 0.93 20.65 21.81
C MET A 78 0.28 19.36 22.35
N MET A 79 -0.27 18.51 21.48
CA MET A 79 -0.93 17.28 21.93
C MET A 79 0.05 16.28 22.54
N ASN A 80 -0.40 15.68 23.64
CA ASN A 80 0.23 14.49 24.22
C ASN A 80 -0.01 13.30 23.29
N PHE A 81 1.04 12.51 23.04
CA PHE A 81 1.01 11.43 22.04
C PHE A 81 0.12 10.22 22.38
N ALA A 82 -0.72 10.31 23.42
CA ALA A 82 -1.68 9.27 23.77
C ALA A 82 -2.89 9.24 22.81
N ASP A 83 -3.25 10.40 22.25
CA ASP A 83 -4.37 10.51 21.31
C ASP A 83 -3.82 10.59 19.88
N ALA A 84 -4.01 9.50 19.10
CA ALA A 84 -3.59 9.47 17.71
C ALA A 84 -4.49 10.36 16.84
N GLU A 85 -3.92 11.41 16.26
CA GLU A 85 -4.59 12.26 15.28
C GLU A 85 -3.98 12.13 13.89
N ALA A 86 -4.78 12.41 12.86
CA ALA A 86 -4.32 12.46 11.48
C ALA A 86 -4.26 13.91 10.99
N LEU A 87 -3.11 14.27 10.44
CA LEU A 87 -2.90 15.49 9.66
C LEU A 87 -2.76 15.08 8.20
N GLN A 88 -3.77 15.39 7.41
CA GLN A 88 -3.86 14.95 6.03
C GLN A 88 -3.68 16.14 5.08
N PHE A 89 -2.86 15.97 4.05
CA PHE A 89 -2.66 16.97 3.00
C PHE A 89 -3.41 16.55 1.74
N ARG A 90 -4.50 17.24 1.41
CA ARG A 90 -5.22 17.02 0.14
C ARG A 90 -4.46 17.71 -0.98
N ILE A 91 -3.90 16.90 -1.87
CA ILE A 91 -3.04 17.34 -2.97
C ILE A 91 -3.91 17.63 -4.20
N GLU A 92 -4.14 18.91 -4.51
CA GLU A 92 -4.95 19.36 -5.66
C GLU A 92 -4.08 19.80 -6.86
N THR A 93 -2.75 19.75 -6.73
CA THR A 93 -1.82 20.09 -7.81
C THR A 93 -0.51 19.31 -7.71
N PRO A 94 0.12 18.90 -8.85
CA PRO A 94 1.42 18.24 -8.84
C PRO A 94 2.54 19.03 -8.15
N LEU A 95 2.42 20.38 -8.11
CA LEU A 95 3.40 21.22 -7.40
C LEU A 95 3.41 20.95 -5.90
N ALA A 96 2.26 20.61 -5.31
CA ALA A 96 2.14 20.34 -3.89
C ALA A 96 2.86 19.05 -3.50
N GLU A 97 3.00 18.08 -4.41
CA GLU A 97 3.73 16.85 -4.13
C GLU A 97 5.24 17.04 -3.94
N ARG A 98 5.79 18.15 -4.45
CA ARG A 98 7.22 18.48 -4.32
C ARG A 98 7.62 18.88 -2.91
N VAL A 99 6.65 19.24 -2.08
CA VAL A 99 6.89 19.56 -0.68
C VAL A 99 6.87 18.25 0.12
N ARG A 100 7.88 18.04 0.96
CA ARG A 100 7.95 16.91 1.89
C ARG A 100 7.14 17.25 3.14
N TRP A 101 5.82 17.14 3.05
CA TRP A 101 4.90 17.41 4.16
C TRP A 101 5.21 16.58 5.41
N GLU A 102 5.77 15.40 5.22
CA GLU A 102 6.22 14.47 6.25
C GLU A 102 7.33 15.08 7.13
N ALA A 103 8.12 16.01 6.60
CA ALA A 103 9.17 16.72 7.32
C ALA A 103 8.64 17.85 8.21
N LEU A 104 7.32 18.08 8.27
CA LEU A 104 6.73 19.11 9.13
C LEU A 104 7.17 18.92 10.58
N CYS A 105 7.70 19.99 11.16
CA CYS A 105 8.41 19.97 12.43
C CYS A 105 7.84 21.00 13.40
N ARG A 106 7.73 20.62 14.68
CA ARG A 106 7.35 21.51 15.78
C ARG A 106 8.42 22.59 16.00
N PRO A 107 8.11 23.73 16.65
CA PRO A 107 9.09 24.75 17.01
C PRO A 107 10.30 24.20 17.78
N GLU A 108 10.08 23.19 18.62
CA GLU A 108 11.09 22.48 19.42
C GLU A 108 11.97 21.52 18.60
N SER A 109 11.81 21.47 17.28
CA SER A 109 12.57 20.62 16.36
C SER A 109 12.19 19.13 16.42
N GLN A 110 10.95 18.82 16.78
CA GLN A 110 10.40 17.46 16.73
C GLN A 110 9.52 17.25 15.49
N PHE A 111 9.83 16.25 14.68
CA PHE A 111 9.04 15.91 13.49
C PHE A 111 7.70 15.26 13.84
N LEU A 112 6.62 15.78 13.27
CA LEU A 112 5.28 15.27 13.53
C LEU A 112 5.06 13.87 12.95
N ALA A 113 5.59 13.56 11.77
CA ALA A 113 5.40 12.25 11.13
C ALA A 113 6.15 11.08 11.80
N VAL A 114 7.06 11.38 12.74
CA VAL A 114 7.78 10.39 13.55
C VAL A 114 7.15 10.24 14.94
N ALA A 115 6.33 11.20 15.35
CA ALA A 115 5.63 11.12 16.62
C ALA A 115 4.52 10.05 16.58
N PRO A 116 4.41 9.18 17.60
CA PRO A 116 3.41 8.11 17.62
C PRO A 116 1.95 8.63 17.62
N GLY A 117 1.73 9.87 18.05
CA GLY A 117 0.41 10.50 18.09
C GLY A 117 -0.01 11.27 16.84
N CYS A 118 0.83 11.39 15.80
CA CYS A 118 0.49 12.15 14.60
C CYS A 118 0.78 11.38 13.31
N ARG A 119 -0.27 11.18 12.52
CA ARG A 119 -0.22 10.46 11.25
C ARG A 119 -0.28 11.47 10.12
N ILE A 120 0.83 11.65 9.41
CA ILE A 120 0.89 12.51 8.23
C ILE A 120 0.67 11.68 6.97
N THR A 121 -0.43 11.95 6.27
CA THR A 121 -0.81 11.29 5.02
C THR A 121 -1.15 12.31 3.93
N ARG A 122 -1.16 11.86 2.67
CA ARG A 122 -1.59 12.66 1.52
C ARG A 122 -2.90 12.13 0.97
N LEU A 123 -3.89 12.99 0.78
CA LEU A 123 -5.15 12.66 0.12
C LEU A 123 -5.08 13.02 -1.35
N VAL A 124 -5.52 12.12 -2.21
CA VAL A 124 -5.81 12.44 -3.61
C VAL A 124 -7.01 13.39 -3.71
N SER A 125 -6.98 14.34 -4.65
CA SER A 125 -8.04 15.35 -4.78
C SER A 125 -9.31 14.83 -5.46
N HIS A 126 -9.19 13.79 -6.29
CA HIS A 126 -10.27 13.18 -7.02
C HIS A 126 -10.27 11.67 -6.77
N ILE A 127 -11.42 11.04 -6.97
CA ILE A 127 -11.57 9.60 -6.85
C ILE A 127 -12.38 9.13 -8.05
N SER A 128 -11.94 8.07 -8.72
CA SER A 128 -12.80 7.41 -9.71
C SER A 128 -13.98 6.72 -9.00
N GLU A 129 -15.17 6.69 -9.62
CA GLU A 129 -16.35 6.03 -9.03
C GLU A 129 -16.06 4.56 -8.63
N GLY A 130 -15.20 3.87 -9.40
CA GLY A 130 -14.78 2.50 -9.11
C GLY A 130 -13.91 2.31 -7.86
N CYS A 131 -13.40 3.39 -7.27
CA CYS A 131 -12.64 3.37 -6.03
C CYS A 131 -13.49 3.62 -4.77
N ILE A 132 -14.79 3.90 -4.93
CA ILE A 132 -15.70 4.20 -3.82
C ILE A 132 -16.44 2.92 -3.40
N GLY A 133 -16.52 2.69 -2.10
CA GLY A 133 -17.41 1.71 -1.49
C GLY A 133 -16.72 0.56 -0.77
N VAL A 134 -17.54 -0.35 -0.24
CA VAL A 134 -17.10 -1.50 0.54
C VAL A 134 -16.53 -2.57 -0.40
N ARG A 135 -15.25 -2.88 -0.24
CA ARG A 135 -14.59 -3.94 -0.99
C ARG A 135 -14.90 -5.30 -0.37
N THR A 136 -15.24 -6.26 -1.21
CA THR A 136 -15.47 -7.62 -0.74
C THR A 136 -14.19 -8.45 -0.82
N TYR A 137 -14.03 -9.40 0.10
CA TYR A 137 -12.91 -10.32 0.08
C TYR A 137 -13.30 -11.70 0.59
N ILE A 138 -12.41 -12.66 0.31
CA ILE A 138 -12.50 -14.05 0.74
C ILE A 138 -11.14 -14.41 1.31
N LEU A 139 -11.10 -15.16 2.40
CA LEU A 139 -9.85 -15.71 2.92
C LEU A 139 -9.43 -16.97 2.14
N PRO A 140 -8.13 -17.20 1.95
CA PRO A 140 -7.00 -16.38 2.41
C PRO A 140 -6.86 -15.05 1.64
N LEU A 141 -6.37 -14.01 2.32
CA LEU A 141 -5.99 -12.76 1.67
C LEU A 141 -4.86 -13.03 0.67
N LYS A 142 -4.82 -12.30 -0.44
CA LYS A 142 -3.87 -12.55 -1.51
C LYS A 142 -2.88 -11.40 -1.66
N VAL A 143 -1.60 -11.74 -1.71
CA VAL A 143 -0.48 -10.85 -2.02
C VAL A 143 0.01 -11.19 -3.42
N MET A 144 0.12 -10.20 -4.29
CA MET A 144 0.86 -10.30 -5.54
C MET A 144 2.13 -9.47 -5.40
N ALA A 145 3.29 -10.05 -5.76
CA ALA A 145 4.56 -9.34 -5.67
C ALA A 145 5.40 -9.54 -6.93
N PHE A 146 5.98 -8.47 -7.45
CA PHE A 146 6.99 -8.50 -8.50
C PHE A 146 8.29 -8.01 -7.88
N VAL A 147 9.24 -8.92 -7.67
CA VAL A 147 10.48 -8.67 -6.94
C VAL A 147 11.64 -8.90 -7.90
N SER A 148 11.97 -7.86 -8.67
CA SER A 148 13.04 -7.91 -9.65
C SER A 148 13.46 -6.52 -10.13
N ALA A 149 14.61 -6.07 -9.65
CA ALA A 149 15.28 -4.86 -10.13
C ALA A 149 16.62 -5.24 -10.77
N ALA A 150 16.90 -4.72 -11.96
CA ALA A 150 18.15 -5.00 -12.68
C ALA A 150 19.37 -4.57 -11.85
N GLY A 151 20.38 -5.45 -11.76
CA GLY A 151 21.60 -5.21 -10.99
C GLY A 151 21.43 -5.21 -9.46
N ILE A 152 20.25 -5.57 -8.91
CA ILE A 152 20.01 -5.61 -7.47
C ILE A 152 19.64 -7.03 -7.03
N ASP A 153 20.32 -7.53 -5.99
CA ASP A 153 19.94 -8.80 -5.35
C ASP A 153 18.54 -8.70 -4.75
N SER A 154 17.63 -9.51 -5.26
CA SER A 154 16.22 -9.54 -4.84
C SER A 154 15.97 -10.39 -3.60
N ARG A 155 16.95 -11.19 -3.15
CA ARG A 155 16.78 -12.11 -2.02
C ARG A 155 16.45 -11.42 -0.70
N PRO A 156 17.16 -10.37 -0.25
CA PRO A 156 16.86 -9.75 1.03
C PRO A 156 15.43 -9.20 1.12
N GLU A 157 14.97 -8.58 0.04
CA GLU A 157 13.60 -8.08 -0.08
C GLU A 157 12.57 -9.22 -0.01
N LEU A 158 12.80 -10.27 -0.78
CA LEU A 158 11.93 -11.44 -0.84
C LEU A 158 11.83 -12.13 0.53
N ASP A 159 12.97 -12.34 1.19
CA ASP A 159 13.05 -13.03 2.48
C ASP A 159 12.27 -12.27 3.56
N GLU A 160 12.39 -10.94 3.62
CA GLU A 160 11.61 -10.13 4.57
C GLU A 160 10.12 -10.14 4.25
N LEU A 161 9.72 -10.05 2.97
CA LEU A 161 8.31 -10.15 2.58
C LEU A 161 7.71 -11.51 3.00
N ILE A 162 8.40 -12.61 2.72
CA ILE A 162 7.98 -13.96 3.10
C ILE A 162 7.91 -14.08 4.63
N ALA A 163 8.92 -13.58 5.36
CA ALA A 163 8.97 -13.64 6.81
C ALA A 163 7.76 -12.94 7.45
N GLN A 164 7.38 -11.76 6.96
CA GLN A 164 6.21 -11.04 7.50
C GLN A 164 4.89 -11.75 7.18
N ILE A 165 4.75 -12.35 5.99
CA ILE A 165 3.58 -13.17 5.64
C ILE A 165 3.48 -14.40 6.54
N VAL A 166 4.59 -15.10 6.78
CA VAL A 166 4.64 -16.26 7.68
C VAL A 166 4.28 -15.86 9.12
N ALA A 167 4.82 -14.74 9.61
CA ALA A 167 4.50 -14.21 10.93
C ALA A 167 3.02 -13.87 11.09
N ALA A 168 2.40 -13.27 10.07
CA ALA A 168 0.97 -12.97 10.06
C ALA A 168 0.11 -14.24 10.05
N ARG A 169 0.50 -15.28 9.28
CA ARG A 169 -0.16 -16.59 9.31
C ARG A 169 -0.09 -17.25 10.67
N ALA A 170 1.05 -17.14 11.36
CA ALA A 170 1.20 -17.65 12.73
C ALA A 170 0.28 -16.92 13.74
N LYS A 171 -0.21 -15.73 13.40
CA LYS A 171 -1.23 -14.97 14.13
C LYS A 171 -2.65 -15.19 13.59
N ASN A 172 -2.89 -16.30 12.87
CA ASN A 172 -4.18 -16.68 12.29
C ASN A 172 -4.73 -15.71 11.23
N LEU A 173 -3.88 -14.96 10.53
CA LEU A 173 -4.27 -14.23 9.32
C LEU A 173 -3.92 -15.09 8.09
N PRO A 174 -4.89 -15.79 7.45
CA PRO A 174 -4.59 -16.64 6.32
C PRO A 174 -4.24 -15.77 5.11
N ILE A 175 -3.05 -15.96 4.56
CA ILE A 175 -2.54 -15.21 3.40
C ILE A 175 -1.99 -16.19 2.38
N GLU A 176 -2.23 -15.96 1.10
CA GLU A 176 -1.53 -16.59 -0.02
C GLU A 176 -0.72 -15.54 -0.78
N ALA A 177 0.40 -15.95 -1.38
CA ALA A 177 1.25 -15.05 -2.14
C ALA A 177 1.63 -15.65 -3.50
N GLN A 178 1.43 -14.87 -4.56
CA GLN A 178 1.97 -15.11 -5.89
C GLN A 178 3.12 -14.12 -6.12
N ILE A 179 4.32 -14.64 -6.26
CA ILE A 179 5.56 -13.87 -6.34
C ILE A 179 6.25 -14.12 -7.68
N TYR A 180 6.60 -13.05 -8.38
CA TYR A 180 7.29 -13.07 -9.67
C TYR A 180 8.74 -12.63 -9.50
N LEU A 181 9.67 -13.44 -10.02
CA LEU A 181 11.12 -13.27 -9.82
C LEU A 181 11.87 -13.19 -11.15
N GLY A 182 12.88 -12.33 -11.23
CA GLY A 182 13.75 -12.18 -12.40
C GLY A 182 15.01 -13.04 -12.36
N ASP A 183 15.35 -13.66 -11.23
CA ASP A 183 16.55 -14.49 -11.10
C ASP A 183 16.17 -15.99 -11.17
N GLN A 184 16.75 -16.72 -12.13
CA GLN A 184 16.46 -18.14 -12.34
C GLN A 184 16.93 -19.03 -11.18
N VAL A 185 18.09 -18.73 -10.59
CA VAL A 185 18.65 -19.50 -9.47
C VAL A 185 17.77 -19.31 -8.24
N LEU A 186 17.42 -18.07 -7.94
CA LEU A 186 16.50 -17.74 -6.84
C LEU A 186 15.12 -18.36 -7.09
N LEU A 187 14.57 -18.25 -8.29
CA LEU A 187 13.26 -18.84 -8.65
C LEU A 187 13.25 -20.35 -8.42
N THR A 188 14.23 -21.07 -8.94
CA THR A 188 14.32 -22.53 -8.78
C THR A 188 14.46 -22.93 -7.32
N GLU A 189 15.27 -22.20 -6.53
CA GLU A 189 15.40 -22.44 -5.10
C GLU A 189 14.06 -22.26 -4.37
N MET A 190 13.36 -21.16 -4.64
CA MET A 190 12.11 -20.83 -3.97
C MET A 190 10.98 -21.79 -4.35
N GLN A 191 10.95 -22.25 -5.60
CA GLN A 191 10.03 -23.30 -6.03
C GLN A 191 10.31 -24.64 -5.33
N ALA A 192 11.58 -25.01 -5.15
CA ALA A 192 11.96 -26.24 -4.45
C ALA A 192 11.65 -26.20 -2.95
N LYS A 193 11.66 -25.00 -2.33
CA LYS A 193 11.37 -24.78 -0.91
C LYS A 193 9.96 -24.23 -0.65
N ALA A 194 9.09 -24.21 -1.66
CA ALA A 194 7.80 -23.54 -1.57
C ALA A 194 6.93 -24.14 -0.46
N GLN A 195 6.61 -23.32 0.55
CA GLN A 195 5.66 -23.70 1.59
C GLN A 195 4.22 -23.52 1.07
N PRO A 196 3.23 -24.23 1.64
CA PRO A 196 1.82 -24.04 1.28
C PRO A 196 1.41 -22.56 1.28
N GLY A 197 0.67 -22.16 0.24
CA GLY A 197 0.21 -20.79 0.05
C GLY A 197 1.25 -19.82 -0.54
N PHE A 198 2.45 -20.28 -0.90
CA PHE A 198 3.38 -19.49 -1.73
C PHE A 198 3.47 -20.09 -3.13
N LYS A 199 3.39 -19.24 -4.15
CA LYS A 199 3.58 -19.60 -5.56
C LYS A 199 4.63 -18.66 -6.15
N PHE A 200 5.58 -19.25 -6.87
CA PHE A 200 6.68 -18.52 -7.49
C PHE A 200 6.66 -18.72 -9.00
N ALA A 201 6.75 -17.62 -9.75
CA ALA A 201 6.76 -17.58 -11.21
C ALA A 201 7.87 -16.67 -11.72
N PRO A 202 8.31 -16.82 -12.98
CA PRO A 202 9.22 -15.85 -13.59
C PRO A 202 8.51 -14.52 -13.87
N ILE A 203 9.23 -13.40 -13.82
CA ILE A 203 8.72 -12.10 -14.32
C ILE A 203 8.17 -12.29 -15.76
N PRO A 204 6.93 -11.85 -16.05
CA PRO A 204 6.38 -11.94 -17.40
C PRO A 204 7.26 -11.22 -18.42
N LEU A 205 7.42 -11.78 -19.62
CA LEU A 205 8.37 -11.29 -20.64
C LEU A 205 7.98 -9.95 -21.30
N SER A 206 6.83 -9.38 -20.96
CA SER A 206 6.36 -8.10 -21.49
C SER A 206 5.43 -7.40 -20.52
N ALA A 207 5.28 -6.08 -20.69
CA ALA A 207 4.32 -5.29 -19.92
C ALA A 207 2.87 -5.76 -20.15
N ASP A 208 2.52 -6.18 -21.36
CA ASP A 208 1.19 -6.72 -21.67
C ASP A 208 0.89 -8.02 -20.91
N ALA A 209 1.86 -8.94 -20.85
CA ALA A 209 1.72 -10.17 -20.07
C ALA A 209 1.59 -9.86 -18.57
N MET A 210 2.39 -8.92 -18.05
CA MET A 210 2.28 -8.47 -16.67
C MET A 210 0.91 -7.85 -16.35
N LYS A 211 0.38 -7.00 -17.23
CA LYS A 211 -0.98 -6.45 -17.10
C LYS A 211 -2.05 -7.54 -17.13
N ALA A 212 -1.89 -8.56 -17.97
CA ALA A 212 -2.82 -9.68 -18.03
C ALA A 212 -2.86 -10.45 -16.69
N GLU A 213 -1.70 -10.73 -16.10
CA GLU A 213 -1.61 -11.34 -14.76
C GLU A 213 -2.33 -10.50 -13.70
N ILE A 214 -2.05 -9.19 -13.66
CA ILE A 214 -2.67 -8.25 -12.70
C ILE A 214 -4.19 -8.19 -12.87
N LYS A 215 -4.70 -8.22 -14.10
CA LYS A 215 -6.15 -8.15 -14.37
C LYS A 215 -6.89 -9.42 -13.93
N VAL A 216 -6.29 -10.59 -14.11
CA VAL A 216 -6.95 -11.88 -13.91
C VAL A 216 -6.88 -12.34 -12.46
N GLN A 217 -5.80 -12.01 -11.76
CA GLN A 217 -5.63 -12.44 -10.38
C GLN A 217 -6.30 -11.47 -9.40
N GLN A 218 -7.04 -12.03 -8.45
CA GLN A 218 -7.54 -11.26 -7.32
C GLN A 218 -6.47 -11.18 -6.23
N PHE A 219 -6.12 -9.98 -5.82
CA PHE A 219 -5.21 -9.72 -4.70
C PHE A 219 -5.66 -8.50 -3.91
N GLN A 220 -5.27 -8.44 -2.63
CA GLN A 220 -5.49 -7.29 -1.76
C GLN A 220 -4.25 -6.41 -1.68
N PHE A 221 -3.06 -7.01 -1.79
CA PHE A 221 -1.79 -6.30 -1.71
C PHE A 221 -0.99 -6.51 -2.99
N LEU A 222 -0.55 -5.41 -3.61
CA LEU A 222 0.43 -5.43 -4.68
C LEU A 222 1.75 -4.87 -4.19
N HIS A 223 2.83 -5.62 -4.33
CA HIS A 223 4.18 -5.21 -3.97
C HIS A 223 5.08 -5.17 -5.22
N LEU A 224 5.70 -4.02 -5.50
CA LEU A 224 6.56 -3.83 -6.66
C LEU A 224 7.96 -3.40 -6.19
N PHE A 225 8.91 -4.33 -6.20
CA PHE A 225 10.33 -4.06 -5.97
C PHE A 225 11.06 -4.10 -7.32
N CYS A 226 11.35 -2.93 -7.84
CA CYS A 226 11.80 -2.71 -9.22
C CYS A 226 12.47 -1.34 -9.35
N HIS A 227 12.95 -0.98 -10.54
CA HIS A 227 13.35 0.40 -10.82
C HIS A 227 12.12 1.24 -11.16
N GLY A 228 12.10 2.48 -10.69
CA GLY A 228 11.07 3.47 -11.02
C GLY A 228 11.71 4.68 -11.66
N GLY A 229 11.06 5.24 -12.67
CA GLY A 229 11.59 6.38 -13.40
C GLY A 229 10.52 7.18 -14.12
N THR A 230 10.89 8.38 -14.57
CA THR A 230 10.08 9.17 -15.49
C THR A 230 10.96 9.67 -16.61
N ALA A 231 10.61 9.32 -17.85
CA ALA A 231 11.30 9.75 -19.06
C ALA A 231 10.30 10.39 -20.01
N LEU A 232 10.60 11.58 -20.52
CA LEU A 232 9.74 12.32 -21.47
C LEU A 232 8.28 12.48 -21.00
N GLY A 233 8.08 12.64 -19.69
CA GLY A 233 6.74 12.77 -19.09
C GLY A 233 5.96 11.46 -18.96
N VAL A 234 6.60 10.30 -19.18
CA VAL A 234 5.99 8.99 -18.94
C VAL A 234 6.64 8.35 -17.73
N SER A 235 5.84 8.03 -16.71
CA SER A 235 6.30 7.31 -15.53
C SER A 235 6.21 5.81 -15.77
N THR A 236 7.31 5.10 -15.55
CA THR A 236 7.46 3.68 -15.82
C THR A 236 8.09 2.95 -14.65
N LEU A 237 7.69 1.69 -14.49
CA LEU A 237 8.33 0.71 -13.62
C LEU A 237 9.10 -0.28 -14.51
N GLU A 238 10.35 -0.55 -14.19
CA GLU A 238 11.23 -1.41 -14.98
C GLU A 238 11.61 -2.66 -14.19
N PHE A 239 11.29 -3.82 -14.74
CA PHE A 239 11.52 -5.13 -14.13
C PHE A 239 12.54 -5.92 -14.95
N ALA A 240 13.49 -6.53 -14.25
CA ALA A 240 14.42 -7.47 -14.89
C ALA A 240 13.77 -8.84 -15.06
N THR A 241 13.94 -9.44 -16.22
CA THR A 241 13.60 -10.84 -16.50
C THR A 241 14.80 -11.75 -16.23
N ILE A 242 14.58 -13.06 -16.29
CA ILE A 242 15.66 -14.06 -16.26
C ILE A 242 16.73 -13.80 -17.31
N ALA A 243 16.33 -13.36 -18.50
CA ALA A 243 17.28 -13.03 -19.56
C ALA A 243 18.15 -11.83 -19.18
N ASP A 244 17.57 -10.80 -18.57
CA ASP A 244 18.29 -9.59 -18.13
C ASP A 244 19.31 -9.93 -17.03
N THR A 245 18.88 -10.71 -16.03
CA THR A 245 19.77 -11.15 -14.94
C THR A 245 20.89 -12.04 -15.45
N ALA A 246 20.62 -12.96 -16.37
CA ALA A 246 21.61 -13.89 -16.91
C ALA A 246 22.76 -13.19 -17.66
N ILE A 247 22.50 -12.03 -18.27
CA ILE A 247 23.53 -11.24 -18.96
C ILE A 247 24.08 -10.09 -18.10
N GLY A 248 23.60 -9.93 -16.87
CA GLY A 248 23.98 -8.83 -15.99
C GLY A 248 23.55 -7.46 -16.53
N ALA A 249 22.34 -7.35 -17.09
CA ALA A 249 21.85 -6.09 -17.63
C ALA A 249 21.68 -5.03 -16.53
N ASP A 250 22.03 -3.78 -16.86
CA ASP A 250 21.85 -2.63 -15.96
C ASP A 250 20.39 -2.15 -15.88
N ILE A 251 19.56 -2.54 -16.86
CA ILE A 251 18.19 -2.06 -17.04
C ILE A 251 17.28 -3.26 -17.30
N GLY A 252 16.08 -3.25 -16.71
CA GLY A 252 15.06 -4.28 -16.95
C GLY A 252 14.42 -4.12 -18.34
N SER A 253 14.23 -5.25 -19.04
CA SER A 253 13.60 -5.25 -20.37
C SER A 253 12.08 -5.01 -20.33
N VAL A 254 11.44 -5.26 -19.19
CA VAL A 254 9.98 -5.11 -19.04
C VAL A 254 9.67 -3.75 -18.43
N ARG A 255 9.11 -2.84 -19.24
CA ARG A 255 8.73 -1.48 -18.84
C ARG A 255 7.22 -1.34 -18.76
N LEU A 256 6.68 -1.29 -17.55
CA LEU A 256 5.26 -1.08 -17.31
C LEU A 256 4.98 0.41 -17.11
N VAL A 257 4.17 0.99 -18.00
CA VAL A 257 3.69 2.37 -17.84
C VAL A 257 2.65 2.42 -16.73
N VAL A 258 2.76 3.41 -15.83
CA VAL A 258 1.90 3.48 -14.63
C VAL A 258 0.43 3.66 -14.96
N ASP A 259 0.09 4.40 -16.01
CA ASP A 259 -1.31 4.56 -16.42
C ASP A 259 -1.92 3.22 -16.87
N GLU A 260 -1.11 2.30 -17.39
CA GLU A 260 -1.56 0.96 -17.74
C GLU A 260 -1.67 0.02 -16.52
N LEU A 261 -0.79 0.18 -15.53
CA LEU A 261 -0.93 -0.47 -14.22
C LEU A 261 -2.24 -0.04 -13.55
N VAL A 262 -2.52 1.26 -13.53
CA VAL A 262 -3.78 1.82 -12.99
C VAL A 262 -4.98 1.22 -13.70
N ALA A 263 -4.96 1.17 -15.04
CA ALA A 263 -6.04 0.55 -15.82
C ALA A 263 -6.21 -0.95 -15.51
N ALA A 264 -5.12 -1.69 -15.27
CA ALA A 264 -5.20 -3.09 -14.85
C ALA A 264 -5.83 -3.24 -13.46
N LEU A 265 -5.45 -2.39 -12.50
CA LEU A 265 -6.01 -2.37 -11.15
C LEU A 265 -7.50 -1.99 -11.12
N GLU A 266 -7.92 -1.04 -11.96
CA GLU A 266 -9.33 -0.64 -12.11
C GLU A 266 -10.23 -1.77 -12.62
N VAL A 267 -9.69 -2.65 -13.48
CA VAL A 267 -10.41 -3.85 -13.95
C VAL A 267 -10.50 -4.89 -12.84
N GLN A 268 -9.41 -5.06 -12.09
CA GLN A 268 -9.24 -6.06 -11.05
C GLN A 268 -10.17 -5.80 -9.83
N LYS A 269 -10.25 -4.55 -9.35
CA LYS A 269 -11.14 -4.07 -8.27
C LYS A 269 -11.03 -4.71 -6.88
N SER A 270 -10.16 -5.70 -6.64
CA SER A 270 -9.97 -6.25 -5.28
C SER A 270 -8.77 -5.66 -4.53
N SER A 271 -7.89 -4.92 -5.20
CA SER A 271 -6.72 -4.31 -4.58
C SER A 271 -7.11 -3.34 -3.46
N TRP A 272 -6.47 -3.47 -2.31
CA TRP A 272 -6.60 -2.56 -1.18
C TRP A 272 -5.42 -1.58 -1.14
N MET A 273 -4.24 -2.06 -1.49
CA MET A 273 -3.01 -1.29 -1.38
C MET A 273 -1.98 -1.71 -2.42
N THR A 274 -1.30 -0.71 -2.99
CA THR A 274 -0.12 -0.91 -3.83
C THR A 274 1.12 -0.26 -3.20
N VAL A 275 2.21 -1.02 -3.11
CA VAL A 275 3.51 -0.54 -2.61
C VAL A 275 4.49 -0.47 -3.76
N LEU A 276 4.91 0.74 -4.11
CA LEU A 276 6.02 1.01 -5.02
C LEU A 276 7.32 1.08 -4.20
N ASN A 277 7.89 -0.09 -3.88
CA ASN A 277 9.20 -0.17 -3.25
C ASN A 277 10.31 -0.01 -4.31
N SER A 278 10.23 1.12 -5.02
CA SER A 278 11.05 1.46 -6.17
C SER A 278 11.50 2.91 -6.09
N CYS A 279 12.56 3.23 -6.84
CA CYS A 279 13.08 4.59 -6.91
C CYS A 279 12.01 5.58 -7.38
N SER A 280 11.86 6.70 -6.66
CA SER A 280 11.03 7.83 -7.09
C SER A 280 9.54 7.51 -7.31
N GLY A 281 8.99 6.44 -6.70
CA GLY A 281 7.56 6.06 -6.77
C GLY A 281 6.58 7.17 -6.38
N ALA A 282 6.99 8.08 -5.49
CA ALA A 282 6.19 9.22 -5.03
C ALA A 282 6.76 10.59 -5.46
N ARG A 283 7.80 10.62 -6.30
CA ARG A 283 8.35 11.86 -6.81
C ARG A 283 7.51 12.36 -7.98
N PRO A 284 6.93 13.58 -7.94
CA PRO A 284 6.23 14.13 -9.08
C PRO A 284 7.23 14.51 -10.19
N ALA A 285 6.83 14.32 -11.45
CA ALA A 285 7.52 14.97 -12.58
C ALA A 285 7.05 16.43 -12.69
N GLN A 286 7.73 17.27 -13.49
CA GLN A 286 7.51 18.73 -13.45
C GLN A 286 6.04 19.17 -13.52
N HIS A 287 5.21 18.48 -14.30
CA HIS A 287 3.80 18.81 -14.49
C HIS A 287 2.85 17.63 -14.28
N LEU A 288 3.35 16.52 -13.72
CA LEU A 288 2.58 15.30 -13.58
C LEU A 288 2.60 14.86 -12.13
N ASN A 289 1.47 14.33 -11.69
CA ASN A 289 1.40 13.73 -10.37
C ASN A 289 2.33 12.52 -10.27
N SER A 290 2.74 12.16 -9.06
CA SER A 290 3.56 10.97 -8.82
C SER A 290 2.85 9.67 -9.19
N MET A 291 3.61 8.58 -9.35
CA MET A 291 3.05 7.26 -9.63
C MET A 291 2.12 6.80 -8.50
N ALA A 292 2.54 6.96 -7.24
CA ALA A 292 1.72 6.63 -6.08
C ALA A 292 0.42 7.45 -6.02
N PHE A 293 0.45 8.76 -6.31
CA PHE A 293 -0.77 9.56 -6.41
C PHE A 293 -1.75 8.97 -7.44
N LYS A 294 -1.29 8.71 -8.66
CA LYS A 294 -2.13 8.16 -9.74
C LYS A 294 -2.76 6.81 -9.36
N ILE A 295 -2.00 5.96 -8.67
CA ILE A 295 -2.50 4.66 -8.20
C ILE A 295 -3.54 4.85 -7.09
N ALA A 296 -3.29 5.73 -6.11
CA ALA A 296 -4.25 6.03 -5.04
C ALA A 296 -5.57 6.65 -5.56
N GLU A 297 -5.48 7.45 -6.63
CA GLU A 297 -6.62 8.14 -7.22
C GLU A 297 -7.60 7.18 -7.90
N ARG A 298 -7.09 6.10 -8.52
CA ARG A 298 -7.84 5.31 -9.49
C ARG A 298 -7.67 3.80 -9.36
N GLY A 299 -6.49 3.31 -9.02
CA GLY A 299 -6.17 1.88 -9.05
C GLY A 299 -6.39 1.17 -7.71
N SER A 300 -5.86 1.72 -6.62
CA SER A 300 -5.95 1.15 -5.26
C SER A 300 -6.32 2.26 -4.28
N PRO A 301 -7.12 2.01 -3.23
CA PRO A 301 -7.45 3.04 -2.23
C PRO A 301 -6.23 3.63 -1.53
N ILE A 302 -5.16 2.84 -1.41
CA ILE A 302 -3.91 3.23 -0.79
C ILE A 302 -2.76 2.94 -1.76
N ALA A 303 -1.84 3.89 -1.86
CA ALA A 303 -0.58 3.71 -2.58
C ALA A 303 0.58 4.31 -1.81
N ILE A 304 1.70 3.58 -1.78
CA ILE A 304 2.93 4.02 -1.13
C ILE A 304 4.03 4.09 -2.17
N GLY A 305 4.85 5.12 -2.14
CA GLY A 305 6.04 5.22 -2.97
C GLY A 305 7.14 6.01 -2.30
N MET A 306 8.33 5.99 -2.90
CA MET A 306 9.50 6.71 -2.38
C MET A 306 9.63 8.08 -3.05
N ASN A 307 9.80 9.14 -2.27
CA ASN A 307 9.92 10.50 -2.78
C ASN A 307 11.21 10.74 -3.59
N ASP A 308 12.23 9.91 -3.36
CA ASP A 308 13.53 9.99 -4.02
C ASP A 308 14.07 8.56 -4.24
N PRO A 309 15.22 8.38 -4.92
CA PRO A 309 15.86 7.07 -5.03
C PRO A 309 16.09 6.44 -3.66
N ILE A 310 15.76 5.15 -3.54
CA ILE A 310 15.94 4.34 -2.34
C ILE A 310 17.00 3.27 -2.65
N ASP A 311 17.91 3.00 -1.72
CA ASP A 311 18.81 1.85 -1.89
C ASP A 311 18.12 0.54 -1.45
N ALA A 312 18.71 -0.58 -1.86
CA ALA A 312 18.15 -1.90 -1.60
C ALA A 312 18.06 -2.23 -0.10
N ILE A 313 18.99 -1.74 0.72
CA ILE A 313 18.99 -2.01 2.16
C ILE A 313 17.79 -1.32 2.81
N ASP A 314 17.57 -0.04 2.49
CA ASP A 314 16.39 0.70 2.95
C ASP A 314 15.10 0.08 2.45
N ALA A 315 15.04 -0.32 1.18
CA ALA A 315 13.86 -0.98 0.63
C ALA A 315 13.50 -2.26 1.41
N THR A 316 14.49 -3.06 1.79
CA THR A 316 14.30 -4.25 2.63
C THR A 316 13.89 -3.90 4.06
N GLN A 317 14.50 -2.86 4.67
CA GLN A 317 14.08 -2.40 6.00
C GLN A 317 12.66 -1.82 6.00
N PHE A 318 12.27 -1.15 4.91
CA PHE A 318 10.91 -0.70 4.66
C PHE A 318 9.97 -1.90 4.66
N THR A 319 10.24 -2.92 3.82
CA THR A 319 9.38 -4.10 3.68
C THR A 319 9.22 -4.84 5.00
N ARG A 320 10.33 -5.10 5.71
CA ARG A 320 10.30 -5.68 7.06
C ARG A 320 9.35 -4.94 7.99
N THR A 321 9.57 -3.63 8.14
CA THR A 321 8.86 -2.83 9.14
C THR A 321 7.41 -2.63 8.74
N PHE A 322 7.18 -2.27 7.48
CA PHE A 322 5.86 -1.97 6.95
C PHE A 322 4.95 -3.20 6.97
N TYR A 323 5.40 -4.34 6.41
CA TYR A 323 4.55 -5.53 6.34
C TYR A 323 4.28 -6.15 7.72
N ARG A 324 5.21 -6.02 8.67
CA ARG A 324 4.97 -6.44 10.05
C ARG A 324 3.78 -5.70 10.65
N GLU A 325 3.76 -4.37 10.55
CA GLU A 325 2.72 -3.55 11.15
C GLU A 325 1.41 -3.63 10.37
N VAL A 326 1.44 -3.55 9.04
CA VAL A 326 0.21 -3.51 8.23
C VAL A 326 -0.56 -4.82 8.30
N LEU A 327 0.12 -5.98 8.32
CA LEU A 327 -0.54 -7.27 8.43
C LEU A 327 -1.11 -7.48 9.84
N ASP A 328 -0.49 -6.91 10.88
CA ASP A 328 -1.03 -6.93 12.24
C ASP A 328 -2.30 -6.06 12.36
N ILE A 329 -2.28 -4.86 11.77
CA ILE A 329 -3.45 -3.96 11.68
C ILE A 329 -4.61 -4.65 10.95
N VAL A 330 -4.34 -5.22 9.77
CA VAL A 330 -5.34 -5.94 8.97
C VAL A 330 -5.88 -7.14 9.76
N GLY A 331 -5.02 -7.95 10.36
CA GLY A 331 -5.43 -9.10 11.17
C GLY A 331 -6.40 -8.71 12.29
N LYS A 332 -6.07 -7.64 13.03
CA LYS A 332 -6.95 -7.09 14.08
C LYS A 332 -8.29 -6.63 13.52
N ALA A 333 -8.28 -5.84 12.45
CA ALA A 333 -9.51 -5.32 11.83
C ALA A 333 -10.43 -6.44 11.32
N LEU A 334 -9.88 -7.51 10.76
CA LEU A 334 -10.67 -8.62 10.22
C LEU A 334 -11.14 -9.61 11.30
N SER A 335 -10.38 -9.79 12.38
CA SER A 335 -10.74 -10.72 13.48
C SER A 335 -12.03 -10.32 14.21
N GLY A 336 -12.34 -9.03 14.24
CA GLY A 336 -13.50 -8.49 14.97
C GLY A 336 -14.77 -8.34 14.12
N SER A 337 -14.70 -8.50 12.79
CA SER A 337 -15.80 -8.06 11.93
C SER A 337 -16.88 -9.09 11.69
N GLY A 338 -16.61 -10.41 11.76
CA GLY A 338 -17.67 -11.44 11.67
C GLY A 338 -18.55 -11.41 10.40
N GLY A 339 -18.11 -10.73 9.33
CA GLY A 339 -18.91 -10.47 8.13
C GLY A 339 -19.46 -9.04 8.02
N GLU A 340 -19.33 -8.22 9.06
CA GLU A 340 -19.60 -6.79 9.03
C GLU A 340 -18.54 -6.02 8.22
N VAL A 341 -18.86 -4.76 7.92
CA VAL A 341 -17.93 -3.85 7.25
C VAL A 341 -16.85 -3.44 8.25
N ALA A 342 -15.61 -3.81 7.96
CA ALA A 342 -14.42 -3.36 8.69
C ALA A 342 -13.80 -2.16 7.97
N GLU A 343 -13.53 -1.08 8.71
CA GLU A 343 -12.64 -0.02 8.24
C GLU A 343 -11.19 -0.38 8.58
N ILE A 344 -10.29 -0.26 7.61
CA ILE A 344 -8.86 -0.57 7.79
C ILE A 344 -8.06 0.70 7.59
N ASP A 345 -7.55 1.26 8.68
CA ASP A 345 -6.60 2.37 8.67
C ASP A 345 -5.17 1.84 8.79
N VAL A 346 -4.44 1.83 7.68
CA VAL A 346 -3.05 1.36 7.61
C VAL A 346 -2.02 2.46 7.84
N SER A 347 -2.44 3.71 8.04
CA SER A 347 -1.51 4.83 8.26
C SER A 347 -0.58 4.65 9.49
N PRO A 348 -0.92 3.90 10.56
CA PRO A 348 0.05 3.63 11.62
C PRO A 348 1.28 2.83 11.13
N ALA A 349 1.15 2.00 10.09
CA ALA A 349 2.27 1.24 9.54
C ALA A 349 3.32 2.16 8.90
N ILE A 350 2.91 3.26 8.24
CA ILE A 350 3.88 4.22 7.68
C ILE A 350 4.57 5.04 8.78
N VAL A 351 3.88 5.34 9.88
CA VAL A 351 4.50 5.99 11.05
C VAL A 351 5.60 5.11 11.64
N ALA A 352 5.34 3.81 11.80
CA ALA A 352 6.33 2.87 12.30
C ALA A 352 7.58 2.77 11.41
N VAL A 353 7.40 2.77 10.09
CA VAL A 353 8.52 2.83 9.12
C VAL A 353 9.34 4.10 9.31
N ARG A 354 8.68 5.27 9.38
CA ARG A 354 9.36 6.56 9.55
C ARG A 354 10.11 6.62 10.88
N GLN A 355 9.53 6.06 11.95
CA GLN A 355 10.19 5.92 13.24
C GLN A 355 11.44 5.05 13.18
N HIS A 356 11.34 3.88 12.54
CA HIS A 356 12.47 2.97 12.36
C HIS A 356 13.61 3.65 11.59
N PHE A 357 13.29 4.27 10.45
CA PHE A 357 14.31 4.98 9.66
C PHE A 357 14.89 6.18 10.40
N TYR A 358 14.07 6.96 11.10
CA TYR A 358 14.54 8.09 11.89
C TYR A 358 15.58 7.65 12.92
N GLN A 359 15.29 6.58 13.67
CA GLN A 359 16.24 6.00 14.64
C GLN A 359 17.49 5.46 13.95
N MET A 360 17.34 4.75 12.83
CA MET A 360 18.45 4.19 12.06
C MET A 360 19.42 5.27 11.56
N TYR A 361 18.90 6.45 11.18
CA TYR A 361 19.68 7.52 10.57
C TYR A 361 20.14 8.63 11.55
N GLN A 362 19.67 8.65 12.79
CA GLN A 362 20.10 9.64 13.81
C GLN A 362 21.61 9.74 14.01
N ASN A 363 22.33 8.63 13.85
CA ASN A 363 23.78 8.54 14.10
C ASN A 363 24.59 8.21 12.84
N GLN A 364 23.99 8.35 11.64
CA GLN A 364 24.64 8.01 10.38
C GLN A 364 25.36 9.23 9.76
N PRO A 365 26.28 9.01 8.80
CA PRO A 365 27.00 10.09 8.14
C PRO A 365 26.07 11.14 7.49
N PRO A 366 26.53 12.41 7.36
CA PRO A 366 25.82 13.44 6.61
C PRO A 366 25.44 12.95 5.20
N GLY A 367 24.23 13.29 4.74
CA GLY A 367 23.72 12.90 3.41
C GLY A 367 22.55 11.92 3.46
N ALA A 368 22.40 11.16 4.55
CA ALA A 368 21.38 10.13 4.66
C ALA A 368 20.24 10.47 5.62
N PHE A 369 20.33 11.56 6.38
CA PHE A 369 19.38 11.80 7.47
C PHE A 369 17.94 11.94 6.98
N GLY A 370 17.68 12.68 5.90
CA GLY A 370 16.31 12.85 5.38
C GLY A 370 15.70 11.60 4.75
N ARG A 371 16.37 10.44 4.79
CA ARG A 371 15.85 9.19 4.22
C ARG A 371 14.65 8.64 4.98
N TRP A 372 14.50 8.98 6.26
CA TRP A 372 13.30 8.61 7.02
C TRP A 372 12.00 9.15 6.44
N SER A 373 12.06 10.26 5.69
CA SER A 373 10.90 10.86 5.04
C SER A 373 10.71 10.39 3.59
N LEU A 374 11.45 9.37 3.11
CA LEU A 374 11.29 8.84 1.75
C LEU A 374 9.90 8.23 1.52
N PRO A 375 9.36 7.40 2.44
CA PRO A 375 8.09 6.75 2.20
C PRO A 375 6.93 7.74 2.29
N VAL A 376 6.26 7.95 1.17
CA VAL A 376 5.09 8.80 1.05
C VAL A 376 3.86 7.92 0.92
N PHE A 377 2.84 8.24 1.74
CA PHE A 377 1.59 7.50 1.83
C PHE A 377 0.47 8.32 1.22
N TYR A 378 -0.07 7.85 0.11
CA TYR A 378 -1.28 8.38 -0.51
C TYR A 378 -2.47 7.50 -0.17
N GLU A 379 -3.57 8.14 0.19
CA GLU A 379 -4.85 7.47 0.40
C GLU A 379 -5.99 8.24 -0.29
N ASN A 380 -7.05 7.49 -0.57
CA ASN A 380 -8.33 8.00 -0.99
C ASN A 380 -9.02 8.76 0.16
N PRO A 381 -9.71 9.90 -0.08
CA PRO A 381 -10.51 10.54 0.96
C PRO A 381 -11.68 9.70 1.50
N VAL A 382 -12.04 8.60 0.82
CA VAL A 382 -12.95 7.57 1.34
C VAL A 382 -12.11 6.48 2.03
N PRO A 383 -12.35 6.20 3.33
CA PRO A 383 -11.63 5.16 4.06
C PRO A 383 -11.72 3.80 3.38
N LEU A 384 -10.66 2.99 3.50
CA LEU A 384 -10.69 1.60 3.05
C LEU A 384 -11.68 0.82 3.92
N GLN A 385 -12.82 0.48 3.33
CA GLN A 385 -13.82 -0.38 3.94
C GLN A 385 -13.85 -1.73 3.25
N VAL A 386 -13.82 -2.79 4.02
CA VAL A 386 -13.82 -4.16 3.53
C VAL A 386 -14.87 -5.02 4.21
N ARG A 387 -15.35 -6.06 3.53
CA ARG A 387 -16.34 -7.00 4.06
C ARG A 387 -16.05 -8.39 3.55
N SER A 388 -16.08 -9.37 4.45
CA SER A 388 -15.98 -10.78 4.05
C SER A 388 -17.23 -11.18 3.25
N LEU A 389 -17.07 -11.90 2.14
CA LEU A 389 -18.21 -12.50 1.43
C LEU A 389 -18.86 -13.64 2.21
N LEU A 390 -18.12 -14.24 3.14
CA LEU A 390 -18.65 -15.22 4.08
C LEU A 390 -18.97 -14.49 5.39
N ASP A 391 -20.25 -14.38 5.71
CA ASP A 391 -20.65 -14.05 7.08
C ASP A 391 -20.30 -15.21 8.05
N ALA A 392 -20.33 -14.95 9.36
CA ALA A 392 -19.93 -15.95 10.35
C ALA A 392 -20.77 -17.25 10.28
N GLU A 393 -22.07 -17.15 10.00
CA GLU A 393 -22.96 -18.32 9.88
C GLU A 393 -22.66 -19.11 8.61
N MET A 394 -22.51 -18.41 7.48
CA MET A 394 -22.14 -18.98 6.20
C MET A 394 -20.79 -19.67 6.28
N LYS A 395 -19.81 -19.04 6.93
CA LYS A 395 -18.50 -19.62 7.18
C LYS A 395 -18.61 -20.88 8.05
N ALA A 396 -19.32 -20.82 9.18
CA ALA A 396 -19.50 -21.99 10.05
C ALA A 396 -20.18 -23.15 9.30
N ARG A 397 -21.18 -22.85 8.45
CA ARG A 397 -21.87 -23.84 7.62
C ARG A 397 -20.96 -24.43 6.55
N VAL A 398 -20.14 -23.61 5.89
CA VAL A 398 -19.11 -24.07 4.94
C VAL A 398 -18.09 -24.97 5.63
N ASP A 399 -17.56 -24.56 6.78
CA ASP A 399 -16.57 -25.32 7.55
C ASP A 399 -17.16 -26.66 8.04
N THR A 400 -18.41 -26.66 8.53
CA THR A 400 -19.13 -27.87 8.98
C THR A 400 -19.33 -28.85 7.83
N VAL A 401 -19.75 -28.37 6.66
CA VAL A 401 -19.94 -29.22 5.47
C VAL A 401 -18.59 -29.78 4.98
N ALA A 402 -17.54 -28.95 4.94
CA ALA A 402 -16.21 -29.39 4.53
C ALA A 402 -15.62 -30.44 5.49
N GLU A 403 -15.79 -30.27 6.80
CA GLU A 403 -15.40 -31.26 7.79
C GLU A 403 -16.19 -32.56 7.66
N ALA A 404 -17.52 -32.49 7.53
CA ALA A 404 -18.36 -33.65 7.31
C ALA A 404 -17.91 -34.46 6.08
N LEU A 405 -17.64 -33.79 4.95
CA LEU A 405 -17.20 -34.43 3.71
C LEU A 405 -15.82 -35.09 3.80
N ARG A 406 -14.89 -34.50 4.57
CA ARG A 406 -13.55 -35.06 4.83
C ARG A 406 -13.58 -36.32 5.69
N ASN A 407 -14.56 -36.43 6.59
CA ASN A 407 -14.71 -37.56 7.51
C ASN A 407 -15.45 -38.77 6.89
N LEU A 408 -15.98 -38.65 5.66
CA LEU A 408 -16.66 -39.75 4.97
C LEU A 408 -15.66 -40.74 4.34
N PRO A 409 -15.91 -42.06 4.40
CA PRO A 409 -15.14 -43.06 3.67
C PRO A 409 -15.02 -42.76 2.17
N ALA A 410 -13.90 -43.13 1.55
CA ALA A 410 -13.70 -42.97 0.10
C ALA A 410 -14.77 -43.72 -0.74
N SER A 411 -15.35 -44.79 -0.19
CA SER A 411 -16.42 -45.56 -0.81
C SER A 411 -17.83 -44.95 -0.67
N THR A 412 -17.98 -43.81 0.01
CA THR A 412 -19.29 -43.15 0.14
C THR A 412 -19.81 -42.72 -1.24
N PRO A 413 -21.03 -43.14 -1.63
CA PRO A 413 -21.65 -42.77 -2.90
C PRO A 413 -21.72 -41.25 -3.15
N ASN A 414 -21.58 -40.85 -4.42
CA ASN A 414 -21.55 -39.43 -4.81
C ASN A 414 -22.86 -38.68 -4.53
N ASP A 415 -24.00 -39.36 -4.62
CA ASP A 415 -25.32 -38.80 -4.29
C ASP A 415 -25.42 -38.40 -2.81
N VAL A 416 -24.83 -39.17 -1.90
CA VAL A 416 -24.75 -38.82 -0.48
C VAL A 416 -23.88 -37.57 -0.26
N ARG A 417 -22.74 -37.49 -0.95
CA ARG A 417 -21.86 -36.30 -0.89
C ARG A 417 -22.56 -35.06 -1.45
N ASP A 418 -23.30 -35.20 -2.55
CA ASP A 418 -24.09 -34.12 -3.16
C ASP A 418 -25.23 -33.65 -2.24
N GLN A 419 -25.88 -34.55 -1.50
CA GLN A 419 -26.88 -34.19 -0.48
C GLN A 419 -26.28 -33.34 0.66
N ILE A 420 -25.05 -33.63 1.07
CA ILE A 420 -24.36 -32.84 2.10
C ILE A 420 -23.97 -31.46 1.53
N LEU A 421 -23.48 -31.39 0.29
CA LEU A 421 -23.20 -30.12 -0.38
C LEU A 421 -24.45 -29.26 -0.57
N ALA A 422 -25.63 -29.86 -0.77
CA ALA A 422 -26.90 -29.15 -0.89
C ALA A 422 -27.26 -28.33 0.38
N ILE A 423 -26.65 -28.61 1.53
CA ILE A 423 -26.77 -27.76 2.74
C ILE A 423 -26.30 -26.32 2.45
N LEU A 424 -25.32 -26.16 1.56
CA LEU A 424 -24.76 -24.86 1.16
C LEU A 424 -25.67 -24.07 0.20
N GLU A 425 -26.73 -24.70 -0.32
CA GLU A 425 -27.72 -24.03 -1.18
C GLU A 425 -28.82 -23.33 -0.37
N ARG A 426 -28.87 -23.59 0.95
CA ARG A 426 -29.83 -22.95 1.84
C ARG A 426 -29.58 -21.44 1.92
N PRO A 427 -30.62 -20.59 1.82
CA PRO A 427 -30.47 -19.14 1.93
C PRO A 427 -29.79 -18.71 3.25
N PRO A 428 -28.86 -17.73 3.21
CA PRO A 428 -28.23 -17.18 2.01
C PRO A 428 -27.33 -18.24 1.36
N ALA A 429 -27.56 -18.54 0.07
CA ALA A 429 -26.82 -19.59 -0.61
C ALA A 429 -25.33 -19.24 -0.65
N VAL A 430 -24.48 -20.21 -0.35
CA VAL A 430 -23.03 -20.04 -0.46
C VAL A 430 -22.66 -19.94 -1.94
N PRO A 431 -21.95 -18.89 -2.37
CA PRO A 431 -21.43 -18.80 -3.74
C PRO A 431 -20.65 -20.07 -4.11
N VAL A 432 -20.83 -20.57 -5.34
CA VAL A 432 -20.29 -21.87 -5.79
C VAL A 432 -18.76 -21.91 -5.63
N GLU A 433 -18.10 -20.79 -5.87
CA GLU A 433 -16.66 -20.60 -5.72
C GLU A 433 -16.16 -20.69 -4.27
N LEU A 434 -17.07 -20.64 -3.29
CA LEU A 434 -16.78 -20.76 -1.86
C LEU A 434 -17.17 -22.12 -1.27
N ARG A 435 -17.72 -23.02 -2.09
CA ARG A 435 -18.12 -24.36 -1.65
C ARG A 435 -16.91 -25.30 -1.69
N PRO A 436 -16.77 -26.21 -0.73
CA PRO A 436 -15.84 -27.32 -0.86
C PRO A 436 -16.29 -28.27 -1.99
N ASP A 437 -15.36 -29.05 -2.53
CA ASP A 437 -15.66 -30.16 -3.43
C ASP A 437 -16.32 -31.34 -2.68
N ARG A 438 -16.65 -32.41 -3.41
CA ARG A 438 -17.23 -33.65 -2.83
C ARG A 438 -16.36 -34.31 -1.76
N PHE A 439 -15.09 -33.92 -1.63
CA PHE A 439 -14.14 -34.44 -0.65
C PHE A 439 -13.81 -33.43 0.46
N GLY A 440 -14.56 -32.32 0.54
CA GLY A 440 -14.37 -31.30 1.57
C GLY A 440 -13.13 -30.42 1.34
N ARG A 441 -12.59 -30.38 0.12
CA ARG A 441 -11.41 -29.57 -0.25
C ARG A 441 -11.84 -28.26 -0.90
N PHE A 442 -11.10 -27.18 -0.64
CA PHE A 442 -11.33 -25.89 -1.26
C PHE A 442 -10.33 -25.65 -2.39
N GLY A 443 -10.79 -25.12 -3.53
CA GLY A 443 -9.98 -24.82 -4.70
C GLY A 443 -10.68 -25.14 -6.01
N LYS A 444 -10.19 -24.60 -7.14
CA LYS A 444 -10.67 -25.02 -8.46
C LYS A 444 -10.37 -26.51 -8.59
N ALA A 445 -11.41 -27.34 -8.68
CA ALA A 445 -11.25 -28.69 -9.22
C ALA A 445 -10.58 -28.52 -10.58
N ASP A 446 -9.39 -29.09 -10.75
CA ASP A 446 -8.76 -29.17 -12.05
C ASP A 446 -9.80 -29.79 -13.00
N ALA A 447 -10.29 -28.99 -13.96
CA ALA A 447 -11.34 -29.39 -14.89
C ALA A 447 -10.82 -30.42 -15.93
N GLY A 448 -9.85 -31.24 -15.57
CA GLY A 448 -9.16 -32.21 -16.40
C GLY A 448 -9.02 -33.54 -15.69
N GLY A 449 -10.10 -34.32 -15.67
CA GLY A 449 -10.07 -35.67 -15.11
C GLY A 449 -11.38 -36.40 -15.32
N ASN A 450 -11.77 -36.62 -16.59
CA ASN A 450 -12.71 -37.68 -16.91
C ASN A 450 -12.01 -39.01 -16.63
N GLY A 451 -12.36 -39.64 -15.51
CA GLY A 451 -12.09 -41.03 -15.17
C GLY A 451 -13.36 -41.69 -14.72
#